data_AF-A0A9D5W391-F1
#
_entry.id   AF-A0A9D5W391-F1
#
_cell.length_a   1.000
_cell.length_b   1.000
_cell.length_c   1.000
_cell.angle_alpha   90.00
_cell.angle_beta   90.00
_cell.angle_gamma   90.00
#
_symmetry.space_group_name_H-M   'P 1'
#
loop_
_entity.id
_entity.type
_entity.pdbx_description
1 polymer ?
#
loop_
_entity_poly.entity_id
_entity_poly.type
_entity_poly.pdbx_seq_one_letter_code
_entity_poly.pdbx_strand_id
1 'polypeptide(L)'
;MQKTTTATDDGRDAALERELAGLKADFERLREEKVRAEQNLDNLKGQIAELEAKARKEYGTASLDELEQLLAGRRAENERLLAEYKQHIDEIRAGLDAVEAGE
;
A
#
# COMPACT_ATOMS: atom_id res chain seq x y z
N MET A 1 14.31 -38.84 -61.29
CA MET A 1 13.24 -38.11 -60.56
C MET A 1 13.51 -38.28 -59.07
N GLN A 2 14.22 -37.35 -58.41
CA GLN A 2 14.42 -37.39 -56.94
C GLN A 2 14.91 -36.06 -56.31
N LYS A 3 15.07 -34.97 -57.07
CA LYS A 3 15.63 -33.70 -56.56
C LYS A 3 14.60 -32.67 -56.06
N THR A 4 13.30 -32.94 -56.16
CA THR A 4 12.26 -31.95 -55.84
C THR A 4 11.65 -32.10 -54.44
N THR A 5 11.88 -33.22 -53.75
CA THR A 5 11.30 -33.45 -52.40
C THR A 5 12.14 -32.84 -51.28
N THR A 6 13.47 -32.85 -51.41
CA THR A 6 14.40 -32.39 -50.35
C THR A 6 14.36 -30.88 -50.12
N ALA A 7 14.23 -30.07 -51.16
CA ALA A 7 14.22 -28.61 -51.03
C ALA A 7 12.94 -28.06 -50.36
N THR A 8 11.85 -28.82 -50.35
CA THR A 8 10.58 -28.41 -49.70
C THR A 8 10.55 -28.79 -48.22
N ASP A 9 11.20 -29.89 -47.82
CA ASP A 9 11.37 -30.26 -46.41
C ASP A 9 12.33 -29.29 -45.69
N ASP A 10 13.48 -28.98 -46.28
CA ASP A 10 14.47 -28.06 -45.67
C ASP A 10 13.87 -26.66 -45.38
N GLY A 11 12.99 -26.17 -46.26
CA GLY A 11 12.31 -24.89 -46.08
C GLY A 11 11.23 -24.90 -44.99
N ARG A 12 10.61 -26.06 -44.77
CA ARG A 12 9.58 -26.27 -43.73
C ARG A 12 10.23 -26.43 -42.36
N ASP A 13 11.33 -27.17 -42.29
CA ASP A 13 12.12 -27.35 -41.08
C ASP A 13 12.73 -26.02 -40.62
N ALA A 14 13.30 -25.22 -41.54
CA ALA A 14 13.79 -23.89 -41.22
C ALA A 14 12.69 -22.92 -40.75
N ALA A 15 11.44 -23.09 -41.19
CA ALA A 15 10.31 -22.29 -40.70
C ALA A 15 9.92 -22.70 -39.28
N LEU A 16 9.87 -24.02 -39.01
CA LEU A 16 9.60 -24.56 -37.68
C LEU A 16 10.68 -24.17 -36.67
N GLU A 17 11.96 -24.19 -37.06
CA GLU A 17 13.06 -23.76 -36.21
C GLU A 17 12.95 -22.28 -35.81
N ARG A 18 12.56 -21.40 -36.74
CA ARG A 18 12.31 -19.98 -36.44
C ARG A 18 11.14 -19.78 -35.49
N GLU A 19 10.06 -20.53 -35.69
CA GLU A 19 8.88 -20.46 -34.83
C GLU A 19 9.18 -20.97 -33.40
N LEU A 20 9.91 -22.10 -33.29
CA LEU A 20 10.39 -22.63 -32.02
C LEU A 20 11.34 -21.66 -31.30
N ALA A 21 12.24 -21.00 -32.04
CA ALA A 21 13.12 -19.98 -31.48
C ALA A 21 12.32 -18.79 -30.94
N GLY A 22 11.29 -18.34 -31.66
CA GLY A 22 10.38 -17.29 -31.21
C GLY A 22 9.62 -17.68 -29.93
N LEU A 23 8.99 -18.85 -29.92
CA LEU A 23 8.27 -19.37 -28.75
C LEU A 23 9.17 -19.51 -27.53
N LYS A 24 10.43 -19.95 -27.71
CA LYS A 24 11.40 -20.04 -26.63
C LYS A 24 11.77 -18.67 -26.07
N ALA A 25 11.97 -17.67 -26.93
CA ALA A 25 12.25 -16.31 -26.50
C ALA A 25 11.07 -15.70 -25.72
N ASP A 26 9.84 -15.91 -26.18
CA ASP A 26 8.64 -15.47 -25.48
C ASP A 26 8.47 -16.17 -24.13
N PHE A 27 8.75 -17.48 -24.05
CA PHE A 27 8.71 -18.22 -22.80
C PHE A 27 9.70 -17.65 -21.77
N GLU A 28 10.95 -17.40 -22.17
CA GLU A 28 11.95 -16.84 -21.25
C GLU A 28 11.55 -15.44 -20.79
N ARG A 29 11.04 -14.59 -21.68
CA ARG A 29 10.52 -13.27 -21.32
C ARG A 29 9.37 -13.36 -20.32
N LEU A 30 8.38 -14.21 -20.57
CA LEU A 30 7.24 -14.42 -19.67
C LEU A 30 7.69 -14.98 -18.31
N ARG A 31 8.69 -15.87 -18.30
CA ARG A 31 9.27 -16.41 -17.08
C ARG A 31 9.94 -15.31 -16.25
N GLU A 32 10.70 -14.43 -16.88
CA GLU A 32 11.30 -13.28 -16.19
C GLU A 32 10.25 -12.31 -15.65
N GLU A 33 9.21 -12.01 -16.43
CA GLU A 33 8.10 -11.16 -16.01
C GLU A 33 7.38 -11.77 -14.80
N LYS A 34 7.14 -13.09 -14.80
CA LYS A 34 6.57 -13.81 -13.67
C LYS A 34 7.43 -13.67 -12.42
N VAL A 35 8.74 -13.91 -12.51
CA VAL A 35 9.66 -13.79 -11.36
C VAL A 35 9.62 -12.38 -10.78
N ARG A 36 9.64 -11.34 -11.63
CA ARG A 36 9.50 -9.95 -11.18
C ARG A 36 8.17 -9.69 -10.48
N ALA A 37 7.07 -10.21 -11.03
CA ALA A 37 5.75 -10.05 -10.43
C ALA A 37 5.64 -10.76 -9.06
N GLU A 38 6.21 -11.96 -8.94
CA GLU A 38 6.27 -12.71 -7.68
C GLU A 38 7.07 -11.95 -6.61
N GLN A 39 8.25 -11.43 -6.96
CA GLN A 39 9.06 -10.60 -6.06
C GLN A 39 8.31 -9.35 -5.59
N ASN A 40 7.61 -8.66 -6.51
CA ASN A 40 6.81 -7.49 -6.16
C ASN A 40 5.65 -7.84 -5.23
N LEU A 41 4.98 -8.97 -5.47
CA LEU A 41 3.91 -9.46 -4.63
C LEU A 41 4.39 -9.74 -3.20
N ASP A 42 5.52 -10.42 -3.06
CA ASP A 42 6.09 -10.73 -1.75
C ASP A 42 6.52 -9.47 -1.00
N ASN A 43 7.13 -8.49 -1.70
CA ASN A 43 7.46 -7.19 -1.12
C ASN A 43 6.22 -6.44 -0.62
N LEU A 44 5.15 -6.37 -1.43
CA LEU A 44 3.90 -5.69 -1.06
C LEU A 44 3.21 -6.37 0.13
N LYS A 45 3.19 -7.71 0.17
CA LYS A 45 2.68 -8.45 1.33
C LYS A 45 3.45 -8.12 2.60
N GLY A 46 4.78 -8.01 2.50
CA GLY A 46 5.62 -7.59 3.63
C GLY A 46 5.26 -6.19 4.14
N GLN A 47 5.10 -5.21 3.24
CA GLN A 47 4.72 -3.84 3.60
C GLN A 47 3.33 -3.78 4.26
N ILE A 48 2.35 -4.54 3.74
CA ILE A 48 1.02 -4.63 4.35
C ILE A 48 1.11 -5.18 5.77
N ALA A 49 1.85 -6.27 5.97
CA ALA A 49 1.99 -6.88 7.30
C ALA A 49 2.65 -5.91 8.31
N GLU A 50 3.65 -5.14 7.87
CA GLU A 50 4.29 -4.12 8.70
C GLU A 50 3.33 -2.99 9.08
N LEU A 51 2.58 -2.47 8.10
CA LEU A 51 1.59 -1.42 8.32
C LEU A 51 0.49 -1.88 9.29
N GLU A 52 -0.03 -3.09 9.11
CA GLU A 52 -1.03 -3.64 10.03
C GLU A 52 -0.48 -3.85 11.44
N ALA A 53 0.77 -4.32 11.57
CA ALA A 53 1.41 -4.48 12.86
C ALA A 53 1.58 -3.13 13.57
N LYS A 54 1.99 -2.08 12.83
CA LYS A 54 2.07 -0.72 13.36
C LYS A 54 0.70 -0.21 13.80
N ALA A 55 -0.33 -0.39 12.98
CA ALA A 55 -1.68 0.03 13.31
C ALA A 55 -2.21 -0.67 14.57
N ARG A 56 -2.05 -2.01 14.65
CA ARG A 56 -2.40 -2.78 15.85
C ARG A 56 -1.64 -2.32 17.09
N LYS A 57 -0.35 -1.99 16.98
CA LYS A 57 0.46 -1.51 18.09
C LYS A 57 0.05 -0.10 18.57
N GLU A 58 -0.18 0.83 17.65
CA GLU A 58 -0.43 2.24 17.98
C GLU A 58 -1.90 2.52 18.32
N TYR A 59 -2.82 1.80 17.67
CA TYR A 59 -4.26 2.07 17.72
C TYR A 59 -5.09 0.87 18.21
N GLY A 60 -4.47 -0.29 18.43
CA GLY A 60 -5.16 -1.52 18.86
C GLY A 60 -5.84 -2.30 17.72
N THR A 61 -5.91 -1.73 16.52
CA THR A 61 -6.58 -2.32 15.35
C THR A 61 -5.89 -1.94 14.04
N ALA A 62 -6.08 -2.77 13.02
CA ALA A 62 -5.69 -2.49 11.63
C ALA A 62 -6.90 -2.33 10.69
N SER A 63 -8.13 -2.39 11.22
CA SER A 63 -9.35 -2.18 10.45
C SER A 63 -9.51 -0.69 10.13
N LEU A 64 -9.67 -0.36 8.85
CA LEU A 64 -9.84 1.03 8.41
C LEU A 64 -11.06 1.67 9.09
N ASP A 65 -12.21 0.98 9.10
CA ASP A 65 -13.44 1.48 9.70
C ASP A 65 -13.28 1.74 11.21
N GLU A 66 -12.57 0.86 11.92
CA GLU A 66 -12.31 1.04 13.35
C GLU A 66 -11.33 2.20 13.62
N LEU A 67 -10.32 2.38 12.76
CA LEU A 67 -9.40 3.52 12.83
C LEU A 67 -10.13 4.85 12.59
N GLU A 68 -11.07 4.89 11.63
CA GLU A 68 -11.90 6.07 11.37
C GLU A 68 -12.79 6.41 12.57
N GLN A 69 -13.42 5.40 13.19
CA GLN A 69 -14.21 5.60 14.41
C GLN A 69 -13.34 6.09 15.57
N LEU A 70 -12.15 5.52 15.76
CA LEU A 70 -11.20 5.95 16.79
C LEU A 70 -10.77 7.41 16.58
N LEU A 71 -10.52 7.81 15.32
CA LEU A 71 -10.17 9.19 14.98
C LEU A 71 -11.31 10.15 15.28
N ALA A 72 -12.55 9.80 14.89
CA ALA A 72 -13.73 10.61 15.18
C ALA A 72 -13.94 10.79 16.70
N GLY A 73 -13.82 9.70 17.47
CA GLY A 73 -13.91 9.74 18.93
C GLY A 73 -12.84 10.62 19.57
N ARG A 74 -11.58 10.51 19.12
CA ARG A 74 -10.48 11.36 19.61
C ARG A 74 -10.68 12.84 19.28
N ARG A 75 -11.26 13.17 18.13
CA ARG A 75 -11.59 14.56 17.77
C ARG A 75 -12.67 15.14 18.68
N ALA A 76 -13.75 14.40 18.90
CA ALA A 76 -14.81 14.83 19.81
C ALA A 76 -14.31 15.04 21.24
N GLU A 77 -13.47 14.13 21.74
CA GLU A 77 -12.87 14.27 23.06
C GLU A 77 -11.93 15.48 23.14
N ASN A 78 -11.11 15.72 22.10
CA ASN A 78 -10.27 16.91 22.05
C ASN A 78 -11.10 18.21 22.05
N GLU A 79 -12.22 18.25 21.34
CA GLU A 79 -13.14 19.39 21.34
C GLU A 79 -13.74 19.63 22.73
N ARG A 80 -14.15 18.56 23.43
CA ARG A 80 -14.63 18.63 24.81
C ARG A 80 -13.55 19.19 25.74
N LEU A 81 -12.35 18.60 25.71
CA LEU A 81 -11.23 19.04 26.53
C LEU A 81 -10.87 20.49 26.23
N LEU A 82 -10.86 20.91 24.96
CA LEU A 82 -10.58 22.30 24.58
C LEU A 82 -11.62 23.26 25.18
N ALA A 83 -12.90 22.90 25.17
CA ALA A 83 -13.95 23.72 25.77
C ALA A 83 -13.75 23.87 27.28
N GLU A 84 -13.45 22.77 27.98
CA GLU A 84 -13.15 22.78 29.42
C GLU A 84 -11.91 23.63 29.74
N TYR A 85 -10.84 23.48 28.97
CA TYR A 85 -9.64 24.29 29.11
C TYR A 85 -9.91 25.78 28.91
N LYS A 86 -10.73 26.14 27.92
CA LYS A 86 -11.13 27.54 27.70
C LYS A 86 -11.89 28.10 28.89
N GLN A 87 -12.86 27.35 29.41
CA GLN A 87 -13.62 27.76 30.58
C GLN A 87 -12.69 28.01 31.79
N HIS A 88 -11.78 27.07 32.07
CA HIS A 88 -10.80 27.24 33.16
C HIS A 88 -9.93 28.49 32.98
N ILE A 89 -9.48 28.77 31.76
CA ILE A 89 -8.69 29.98 31.48
C ILE A 89 -9.51 31.25 31.73
N ASP A 90 -10.78 31.27 31.32
CA ASP A 90 -11.65 32.42 31.50
C ASP A 90 -11.97 32.65 32.99
N GLU A 91 -12.18 31.59 33.76
CA GLU A 91 -12.33 31.66 35.23
C GLU A 91 -11.08 32.22 35.92
N ILE A 92 -9.88 31.76 35.52
CA ILE A 92 -8.61 32.27 36.06
C ILE A 92 -8.45 33.76 35.73
N ARG A 93 -8.76 34.17 34.49
CA ARG A 93 -8.70 35.58 34.07
C ARG A 93 -9.65 36.45 34.88
N ALA A 94 -10.90 36.02 35.04
CA ALA A 94 -11.88 36.74 35.85
C ALA A 94 -11.43 36.86 37.31
N GLY A 95 -10.82 35.80 37.87
CA GLY A 95 -10.23 35.84 39.20
C GLY A 95 -9.06 36.82 39.32
N LEU A 96 -8.20 36.89 38.30
CA LEU A 96 -7.07 37.81 38.26
C LEU A 96 -7.55 39.27 38.15
N ASP A 97 -8.47 39.55 37.23
CA ASP A 97 -9.06 40.89 37.03
C ASP A 97 -9.73 41.40 38.33
N ALA A 98 -10.39 40.51 39.08
CA ALA A 98 -11.02 40.86 40.35
C ALA A 98 -10.01 41.22 41.45
N VAL A 99 -8.82 40.58 41.45
CA VAL A 99 -7.74 40.91 42.37
C VAL A 99 -7.08 42.23 41.98
N GLU A 100 -6.80 42.43 40.68
CA GLU A 100 -6.17 43.65 40.17
C GLU A 100 -7.08 44.89 40.29
N ALA A 101 -8.40 44.74 40.22
CA ALA A 101 -9.35 45.84 40.44
C ALA A 101 -9.61 46.18 41.92
N GLY A 102 -9.13 45.34 42.84
CA GLY A 102 -9.27 45.51 44.29
C GLY A 102 -8.09 46.22 44.97
N GLU A 103 -7.01 46.52 44.23
CA GLU A 103 -5.88 47.38 44.62
C GLU A 103 -6.05 48.82 44.07
#